data_AF-A0A962CQT8-F1
#
_entry.id   AF-A0A962CQT8-F1
#
_cell.length_a   1.000
_cell.length_b   1.000
_cell.length_c   1.000
_cell.angle_alpha   90.00
_cell.angle_beta   90.00
_cell.angle_gamma   90.00
#
_symmetry.space_group_name_H-M   'P 1'
#
loop_
_entity.id
_entity.type
_entity.pdbx_description
1 polymer ?
#
loop_
_entity_poly.entity_id
_entity_poly.type
_entity_poly.pdbx_seq_one_letter_code
_entity_poly.pdbx_strand_id
1 'polypeptide(L)'
;MRKYRLIIPLSLVFFAVNAEKILFTNSSDEINITGDVTINRDNGNVTVTSTDDLVILQNPPGFVSLYATDDYHYNVGDNVTVHYAKAFVENCEFKNGAAAWSSSGISSANGIDQTSTTLDSLPKTYQIRCDEVYGTGSTIEDSITFYEAQTTQTGSAPTLTLSASPTLLTSPGNSTLSWTVGNDATICTASNGWSNNKASSNGLHTEVVSVAATSTYKLSCSNQYGTTTKQVSVTINSNPSCASVVTPPLATQVAKTMTYTAANDNQPFGASTNTNARITYSIDQMLILSNFSTSQQNFYRRIQFYPTPSSADAVWVNTVSISECPGDFNQQTATCVILADPGSFSQFLISTDPGAGSNYCIIEPNKTYYLNFIHDQFPFDSNEGRCLFTTDQSCQIFFNEVSDNGN
;
A
#
# COMPACT_ATOMS: atom_id res chain seq x y z
N MET A 1 -38.04 71.66 -60.10
CA MET A 1 -37.51 71.05 -61.35
C MET A 1 -36.15 71.65 -61.68
N ARG A 2 -35.06 70.93 -61.41
CA ARG A 2 -33.77 71.11 -62.09
C ARG A 2 -33.28 69.73 -62.47
N LYS A 3 -33.37 69.42 -63.77
CA LYS A 3 -32.86 68.20 -64.38
C LYS A 3 -31.35 68.35 -64.53
N TYR A 4 -30.58 67.39 -64.04
CA TYR A 4 -29.26 67.11 -64.58
C TYR A 4 -29.37 65.84 -65.43
N ARG A 5 -29.17 66.00 -66.75
CA ARG A 5 -29.02 64.91 -67.70
C ARG A 5 -27.59 64.42 -67.62
N LEU A 6 -27.40 63.17 -67.20
CA LEU A 6 -26.17 62.44 -67.49
C LEU A 6 -26.39 61.72 -68.83
N ILE A 7 -25.71 62.17 -69.88
CA ILE A 7 -25.70 61.50 -71.18
C ILE A 7 -24.65 60.40 -71.09
N ILE A 8 -25.08 59.14 -71.17
CA ILE A 8 -24.18 57.99 -71.33
C ILE A 8 -24.03 57.77 -72.84
N PRO A 9 -22.83 57.91 -73.44
CA PRO A 9 -22.64 57.54 -74.83
C PRO A 9 -22.70 56.01 -74.96
N LEU A 10 -23.39 55.59 -76.01
CA LEU A 10 -23.63 54.23 -76.42
C LEU A 10 -22.33 53.61 -76.97
N SER A 11 -21.44 53.15 -76.08
CA SER A 11 -20.32 52.26 -76.43
C SER A 11 -19.74 51.59 -75.19
N LEU A 12 -20.41 50.55 -74.67
CA LEU A 12 -19.81 49.62 -73.71
C LEU A 12 -19.32 48.38 -74.46
N VAL A 13 -18.12 48.52 -75.01
CA VAL A 13 -17.22 47.41 -75.28
C VAL A 13 -16.36 47.29 -74.01
N PHE A 14 -16.41 46.11 -73.37
CA PHE A 14 -15.51 45.58 -72.33
C PHE A 14 -14.93 46.57 -71.31
N PHE A 15 -15.43 46.57 -70.07
CA PHE A 15 -14.62 46.47 -68.84
C PHE A 15 -15.56 46.17 -67.66
N ALA A 16 -15.30 45.07 -66.94
CA ALA A 16 -15.95 44.79 -65.67
C ALA A 16 -15.52 45.87 -64.67
N VAL A 17 -16.43 46.73 -64.22
CA VAL A 17 -16.18 47.62 -63.09
C VAL A 17 -16.47 46.80 -61.84
N ASN A 18 -15.46 46.11 -61.32
CA ASN A 18 -15.55 45.47 -60.01
C ASN A 18 -15.63 46.58 -58.96
N ALA A 19 -16.75 46.66 -58.23
CA ALA A 19 -16.82 47.48 -57.03
C ALA A 19 -15.90 46.82 -55.99
N GLU A 20 -14.76 47.45 -55.69
CA GLU A 20 -13.67 46.80 -54.96
C GLU A 20 -13.96 46.64 -53.46
N LYS A 21 -14.89 47.42 -52.88
CA LYS A 21 -15.29 47.28 -51.47
C LYS A 21 -16.51 48.14 -51.15
N ILE A 22 -17.47 47.63 -50.37
CA ILE A 22 -18.48 48.46 -49.70
C ILE A 22 -18.16 48.45 -48.21
N LEU A 23 -17.75 49.60 -47.66
CA LEU A 23 -17.47 49.78 -46.24
C LEU A 23 -18.72 50.32 -45.54
N PHE A 24 -19.20 49.63 -44.52
CA PHE A 24 -20.25 50.13 -43.64
C PHE A 24 -19.60 50.71 -42.39
N THR A 25 -19.78 52.00 -42.13
CA THR A 25 -19.26 52.67 -40.94
C THR A 25 -20.42 53.00 -39.99
N ASN A 26 -20.33 52.56 -38.74
CA ASN A 26 -21.15 53.13 -37.67
C ASN A 26 -20.21 53.69 -36.60
N SER A 27 -20.25 55.01 -36.42
CA SER A 27 -19.63 55.75 -35.31
C SER A 27 -18.32 55.13 -34.76
N SER A 28 -17.28 55.08 -35.60
CA SER A 28 -15.89 54.65 -35.30
C SER A 28 -15.55 53.16 -35.44
N ASP A 29 -16.53 52.27 -35.55
CA ASP A 29 -16.27 50.84 -35.75
C ASP A 29 -16.35 50.48 -37.24
N GLU A 30 -15.25 49.94 -37.77
CA GLU A 30 -15.18 49.38 -39.12
C GLU A 30 -15.29 47.85 -39.05
N ILE A 31 -16.38 47.30 -39.58
CA ILE A 31 -16.53 45.86 -39.77
C ILE A 31 -16.43 45.55 -41.25
N ASN A 32 -15.48 44.69 -41.63
CA ASN A 32 -15.40 44.13 -42.96
C ASN A 32 -16.45 43.03 -43.08
N ILE A 33 -17.46 43.24 -43.94
CA ILE A 33 -18.43 42.21 -44.30
C ILE A 33 -17.98 41.61 -45.63
N THR A 34 -17.68 40.32 -45.65
CA THR A 34 -17.41 39.57 -46.88
C THR A 34 -18.72 38.92 -47.32
N GLY A 35 -19.14 39.13 -48.57
CA GLY A 35 -20.45 38.68 -49.00
C GLY A 35 -20.83 39.07 -50.42
N ASP A 36 -21.96 38.52 -50.88
CA ASP A 36 -22.57 38.88 -52.14
C ASP A 36 -23.41 40.16 -51.98
N VAL A 37 -23.29 41.08 -52.93
CA VAL A 37 -24.08 42.32 -52.96
C VAL A 37 -25.05 42.27 -54.12
N THR A 38 -26.34 42.41 -53.82
CA THR A 38 -27.40 42.50 -54.83
C THR A 38 -28.01 43.90 -54.81
N ILE A 39 -28.12 44.55 -55.98
CA ILE A 39 -28.78 45.84 -56.14
C ILE A 39 -30.12 45.62 -56.84
N ASN A 40 -31.22 45.91 -56.16
CA ASN A 40 -32.54 45.93 -56.77
C ASN A 40 -32.66 47.17 -57.66
N ARG A 41 -32.77 46.96 -58.97
CA ARG A 41 -32.76 48.04 -59.96
C ARG A 41 -34.07 48.83 -60.05
N ASP A 42 -35.14 48.32 -59.46
CA ASP A 42 -36.48 48.93 -59.51
C ASP A 42 -36.71 49.92 -58.38
N ASN A 43 -36.10 49.70 -57.21
CA ASN A 43 -36.24 50.58 -56.04
C ASN A 43 -34.91 51.13 -55.50
N GLY A 44 -33.77 50.67 -56.03
CA GLY A 44 -32.44 51.11 -55.60
C GLY A 44 -31.96 50.49 -54.28
N ASN A 45 -32.68 49.52 -53.71
CA ASN A 45 -32.25 48.87 -52.48
C ASN A 45 -30.99 48.03 -52.74
N VAL A 46 -30.02 48.14 -51.83
CA VAL A 46 -28.81 47.31 -51.80
C VAL A 46 -28.97 46.29 -50.68
N THR A 47 -28.84 45.00 -51.00
CA THR A 47 -28.87 43.90 -50.05
C THR A 47 -27.50 43.23 -50.04
N VAL A 48 -26.92 43.05 -48.85
CA VAL A 48 -25.64 42.37 -48.67
C VAL A 48 -25.91 41.05 -47.95
N THR A 49 -25.40 39.95 -48.50
CA THR A 49 -25.50 38.61 -47.93
C THR A 49 -24.12 38.17 -47.48
N SER A 50 -23.88 38.13 -46.17
CA SER A 50 -22.59 37.72 -45.60
C SER A 50 -22.32 36.24 -45.88
N THR A 51 -21.08 35.89 -46.22
CA THR A 51 -20.63 34.48 -46.30
C THR A 51 -20.35 33.87 -44.93
N ASP A 52 -20.10 34.71 -43.92
CA ASP A 52 -19.87 34.31 -42.54
C ASP A 52 -21.10 34.61 -41.68
N ASP A 53 -21.40 33.72 -40.72
CA ASP A 53 -22.41 33.97 -39.68
C ASP A 53 -21.91 35.09 -38.75
N LEU A 54 -22.24 36.33 -39.08
CA LEU A 54 -21.94 37.50 -38.27
C LEU A 54 -23.04 37.70 -37.23
N VAL A 55 -22.71 37.45 -35.97
CA VAL A 55 -23.60 37.77 -34.84
C VAL A 55 -23.36 39.21 -34.41
N ILE A 56 -24.28 40.10 -34.77
CA ILE A 56 -24.31 41.46 -34.24
C ILE A 56 -25.04 41.43 -32.90
N LEU A 57 -24.28 41.47 -31.81
CA LEU A 57 -24.85 41.67 -30.48
C LEU A 57 -25.10 43.17 -30.29
N GLN A 58 -26.36 43.59 -30.30
CA GLN A 58 -26.69 44.94 -29.84
C GLN A 58 -26.59 44.95 -28.31
N ASN A 59 -25.69 45.78 -27.78
CA ASN A 59 -25.49 46.00 -26.34
C ASN A 59 -25.20 44.69 -25.56
N PRO A 60 -24.09 43.99 -25.86
CA PRO A 60 -23.71 42.78 -25.12
C PRO A 60 -23.52 43.09 -23.63
N PRO A 61 -23.83 42.14 -22.72
CA PRO A 61 -23.53 42.30 -21.30
C PRO A 61 -22.02 42.39 -21.08
N GLY A 62 -21.61 43.13 -20.05
CA GLY A 62 -20.21 43.21 -19.69
C GLY A 62 -19.70 41.86 -19.19
N PHE A 63 -18.38 41.67 -19.24
CA PHE A 63 -17.72 40.49 -18.72
C PHE A 63 -16.41 40.86 -18.02
N VAL A 64 -16.19 40.27 -16.85
CA VAL A 64 -14.91 40.30 -16.15
C VAL A 64 -14.63 38.92 -15.56
N SER A 65 -13.38 38.45 -15.64
CA SER A 65 -12.95 37.23 -14.96
C SER A 65 -11.50 37.33 -14.49
N LEU A 66 -11.22 36.91 -13.26
CA LEU A 66 -9.90 36.83 -12.63
C LEU A 66 -9.49 35.38 -12.44
N TYR A 67 -8.26 35.05 -12.83
CA TYR A 67 -7.69 33.73 -12.65
C TYR A 67 -6.17 33.80 -12.51
N ALA A 68 -5.59 32.80 -11.85
CA ALA A 68 -4.14 32.57 -11.83
C ALA A 68 -3.83 31.34 -12.68
N THR A 69 -2.71 31.36 -13.40
CA THR A 69 -2.27 30.29 -14.30
C THR A 69 -1.33 29.31 -13.62
N ASP A 70 -0.72 29.71 -12.51
CA ASP A 70 0.32 28.98 -11.81
C ASP A 70 -0.16 28.53 -10.43
N ASP A 71 -0.31 27.21 -10.25
CA ASP A 71 -0.54 26.47 -9.00
C ASP A 71 -1.84 26.73 -8.20
N TYR A 72 -2.23 25.73 -7.39
CA TYR A 72 -3.33 25.85 -6.40
C TYR A 72 -2.79 25.99 -4.96
N HIS A 73 -1.47 26.00 -4.79
CA HIS A 73 -0.80 25.97 -3.49
C HIS A 73 0.20 27.12 -3.42
N TYR A 74 0.02 28.02 -2.45
CA TYR A 74 0.85 29.20 -2.29
C TYR A 74 1.37 29.31 -0.86
N ASN A 75 2.51 29.95 -0.69
CA ASN A 75 3.09 30.33 0.59
C ASN A 75 3.19 31.86 0.68
N VAL A 76 3.25 32.37 1.92
CA VAL A 76 3.56 33.79 2.14
C VAL A 76 4.96 34.09 1.61
N GLY A 77 5.07 35.09 0.74
CA GLY A 77 6.29 35.47 0.03
C GLY A 77 6.35 35.01 -1.42
N ASP A 78 5.43 34.15 -1.87
CA ASP A 78 5.38 33.73 -3.28
C ASP A 78 4.96 34.90 -4.18
N ASN A 79 5.55 34.97 -5.38
CA ASN A 79 5.16 35.93 -6.41
C ASN A 79 4.16 35.26 -7.35
N VAL A 80 2.94 35.78 -7.39
CA VAL A 80 1.84 35.23 -8.19
C VAL A 80 1.52 36.13 -9.36
N THR A 81 1.23 35.53 -10.51
CA THR A 81 0.71 36.23 -11.70
C THR A 81 -0.79 36.04 -11.79
N VAL A 82 -1.52 37.16 -11.77
CA VAL A 82 -2.97 37.21 -11.89
C VAL A 82 -3.33 37.72 -13.27
N HIS A 83 -4.08 36.91 -14.01
CA HIS A 83 -4.66 37.26 -15.29
C HIS A 83 -6.10 37.75 -15.09
N TYR A 84 -6.51 38.69 -15.94
CA TYR A 84 -7.88 39.18 -15.93
C TYR A 84 -8.38 39.45 -17.35
N ALA A 85 -9.51 38.84 -17.68
CA ALA A 85 -10.19 38.97 -18.96
C ALA A 85 -11.33 39.98 -18.84
N LYS A 86 -11.48 40.84 -19.85
CA LYS A 86 -12.48 41.93 -19.89
C LYS A 86 -13.11 42.03 -21.26
N ALA A 87 -14.43 42.26 -21.31
CA ALA A 87 -15.12 42.64 -22.54
C ALA A 87 -16.32 43.53 -22.23
N PHE A 88 -16.52 44.59 -23.04
CA PHE A 88 -17.66 45.51 -22.96
C PHE A 88 -17.82 46.18 -21.58
N VAL A 89 -16.68 46.48 -20.94
CA VAL A 89 -16.60 47.11 -19.62
C VAL A 89 -15.66 48.32 -19.65
N GLU A 90 -15.90 49.28 -18.77
CA GLU A 90 -15.08 50.47 -18.57
C GLU A 90 -14.82 50.74 -17.07
N ASN A 91 -14.00 51.75 -16.76
CA ASN A 91 -13.68 52.19 -15.40
C ASN A 91 -13.25 51.04 -14.45
N CYS A 92 -12.49 50.07 -14.96
CA CYS A 92 -12.04 48.95 -14.15
C CYS A 92 -11.07 49.38 -13.04
N GLU A 93 -11.32 48.91 -11.82
CA GLU A 93 -10.50 49.11 -10.63
C GLU A 93 -10.23 47.80 -9.90
N PHE A 94 -9.01 47.63 -9.36
CA PHE A 94 -8.72 46.55 -8.42
C PHE A 94 -9.00 47.00 -7.00
N LYS A 95 -9.68 46.14 -6.22
CA LYS A 95 -9.85 46.28 -4.77
C LYS A 95 -8.92 45.31 -4.05
N ASN A 96 -8.35 45.78 -2.93
CA ASN A 96 -7.44 45.01 -2.08
C ASN A 96 -6.15 44.50 -2.78
N GLY A 97 -5.80 45.10 -3.93
CA GLY A 97 -4.55 44.87 -4.67
C GLY A 97 -3.31 45.38 -3.95
N ALA A 98 -2.13 44.83 -4.31
CA ALA A 98 -0.86 45.43 -3.88
C ALA A 98 -0.75 46.89 -4.37
N ALA A 99 0.09 47.70 -3.74
CA ALA A 99 0.25 49.12 -4.10
C ALA A 99 0.58 49.36 -5.60
N ALA A 100 1.19 48.37 -6.26
CA ALA A 100 1.45 48.36 -7.70
C ALA A 100 0.18 48.31 -8.58
N TRP A 101 -0.99 48.05 -8.00
CA TRP A 101 -2.29 47.93 -8.67
C TRP A 101 -3.15 49.19 -8.49
N SER A 102 -2.57 50.27 -7.95
CA SER A 102 -3.30 51.50 -7.63
C SER A 102 -3.64 52.31 -8.89
N SER A 103 -4.92 52.22 -9.26
CA SER A 103 -5.79 53.27 -9.82
C SER A 103 -5.36 54.03 -11.09
N SER A 104 -4.29 53.63 -11.78
CA SER A 104 -3.87 54.25 -13.04
C SER A 104 -3.72 53.21 -14.15
N GLY A 105 -4.80 53.02 -14.94
CA GLY A 105 -4.68 52.49 -16.30
C GLY A 105 -4.93 51.01 -16.48
N ILE A 106 -5.96 50.42 -15.85
CA ILE A 106 -6.55 49.23 -16.45
C ILE A 106 -7.23 49.67 -17.75
N SER A 107 -6.69 49.22 -18.88
CA SER A 107 -7.27 49.50 -20.19
C SER A 107 -8.73 49.04 -20.24
N SER A 108 -9.63 49.86 -20.79
CA SER A 108 -11.00 49.45 -21.13
C SER A 108 -11.07 48.66 -22.45
N ALA A 109 -9.92 48.38 -23.08
CA ALA A 109 -9.89 47.53 -24.26
C ALA A 109 -10.32 46.09 -23.92
N ASN A 110 -11.12 45.51 -24.80
CA ASN A 110 -11.46 44.09 -24.75
C ASN A 110 -10.19 43.25 -24.88
N GLY A 111 -10.02 42.25 -24.03
CA GLY A 111 -8.84 41.38 -24.05
C GLY A 111 -8.50 40.76 -22.71
N ILE A 112 -7.29 40.23 -22.63
CA ILE A 112 -6.71 39.62 -21.43
C ILE A 112 -5.44 40.39 -21.09
N ASP A 113 -5.36 40.87 -19.86
CA ASP A 113 -4.17 41.48 -19.29
C ASP A 113 -3.69 40.66 -18.09
N GLN A 114 -2.49 40.96 -17.60
CA GLN A 114 -1.92 40.29 -16.43
C GLN A 114 -1.13 41.25 -15.55
N THR A 115 -0.97 40.90 -14.28
CA THR A 115 -0.14 41.61 -13.31
C THR A 115 0.46 40.61 -12.33
N SER A 116 1.63 40.90 -11.77
CA SER A 116 2.27 40.05 -10.77
C SER A 116 2.38 40.77 -9.42
N THR A 117 2.31 40.02 -8.33
CA THR A 117 2.44 40.55 -6.97
C THR A 117 2.96 39.49 -6.00
N THR A 118 3.68 39.92 -4.97
CA THR A 118 4.05 39.06 -3.85
C THR A 118 2.91 38.92 -2.85
N LEU A 119 2.65 37.70 -2.38
CA LEU A 119 1.67 37.40 -1.34
C LEU A 119 2.25 37.74 0.05
N ASP A 120 1.75 38.80 0.68
CA ASP A 120 2.20 39.31 1.98
C ASP A 120 1.52 38.63 3.19
N SER A 121 0.37 38.00 2.96
CA SER A 121 -0.40 37.26 3.96
C SER A 121 -1.25 36.19 3.27
N LEU A 122 -1.62 35.11 3.96
CA LEU A 122 -2.62 34.16 3.50
C LEU A 122 -3.69 33.93 4.57
N PRO A 123 -4.99 33.76 4.21
CA PRO A 123 -5.51 33.85 2.85
C PRO A 123 -5.50 35.29 2.30
N LYS A 124 -5.28 35.44 0.99
CA LYS A 124 -5.28 36.75 0.31
C LYS A 124 -6.34 36.77 -0.78
N THR A 125 -7.24 37.75 -0.73
CA THR A 125 -8.28 37.93 -1.77
C THR A 125 -7.97 39.17 -2.60
N TYR A 126 -7.95 38.99 -3.91
CA TYR A 126 -7.92 40.06 -4.90
C TYR A 126 -9.25 40.14 -5.63
N GLN A 127 -9.70 41.36 -5.88
CA GLN A 127 -10.98 41.59 -6.53
C GLN A 127 -10.81 42.64 -7.63
N ILE A 128 -11.48 42.45 -8.77
CA ILE A 128 -11.66 43.49 -9.78
C ILE A 128 -13.12 43.95 -9.76
N ARG A 129 -13.32 45.20 -10.09
CA ARG A 129 -14.62 45.78 -10.38
C ARG A 129 -14.53 46.58 -11.67
N CYS A 130 -15.54 46.50 -12.52
CA CYS A 130 -15.69 47.36 -13.69
C CYS A 130 -17.13 47.84 -13.82
N ASP A 131 -17.35 48.93 -14.56
CA ASP A 131 -18.67 49.39 -14.97
C ASP A 131 -19.03 48.79 -16.33
N GLU A 132 -20.29 48.42 -16.54
CA GLU A 132 -20.76 47.98 -17.86
C GLU A 132 -20.90 49.15 -18.83
N VAL A 133 -20.38 49.01 -20.06
CA VAL A 133 -20.46 50.07 -21.09
C VAL A 133 -21.90 50.32 -21.56
N TYR A 134 -22.71 49.26 -21.65
CA TYR A 134 -24.09 49.33 -22.17
C TYR A 134 -25.17 49.16 -21.09
N GLY A 135 -24.77 48.89 -19.85
CA GLY A 135 -25.67 48.74 -18.71
C GLY A 135 -26.02 50.09 -18.09
N THR A 136 -27.22 50.25 -17.56
CA THR A 136 -27.61 51.46 -16.81
C THR A 136 -26.89 51.51 -15.46
N GLY A 137 -25.62 51.93 -15.43
CA GLY A 137 -24.81 52.13 -14.23
C GLY A 137 -24.57 50.85 -13.40
N SER A 138 -24.59 49.68 -14.04
CA SER A 138 -24.33 48.39 -13.38
C SER A 138 -22.83 48.11 -13.29
N THR A 139 -22.41 47.48 -12.20
CA THR A 139 -21.00 47.12 -11.99
C THR A 139 -20.84 45.61 -11.92
N ILE A 140 -19.79 45.08 -12.57
CA ILE A 140 -19.42 43.68 -12.55
C ILE A 140 -18.17 43.51 -11.68
N GLU A 141 -18.16 42.48 -10.84
CA GLU A 141 -17.03 42.16 -9.99
C GLU A 141 -16.65 40.68 -10.14
N ASP A 142 -15.35 40.38 -10.03
CA ASP A 142 -14.85 39.02 -9.86
C ASP A 142 -13.70 39.03 -8.84
N SER A 143 -13.46 37.89 -8.19
CA SER A 143 -12.43 37.78 -7.16
C SER A 143 -11.75 36.43 -7.17
N ILE A 144 -10.45 36.44 -6.84
CA ILE A 144 -9.63 35.25 -6.61
C ILE A 144 -9.09 35.27 -5.19
N THR A 145 -9.13 34.12 -4.50
CA THR A 145 -8.56 33.97 -3.16
C THR A 145 -7.46 32.92 -3.16
N PHE A 146 -6.30 33.31 -2.65
CA PHE A 146 -5.13 32.47 -2.45
C PHE A 146 -5.12 31.91 -1.03
N TYR A 147 -4.82 30.61 -0.90
CA TYR A 147 -4.74 29.89 0.37
C TYR A 147 -3.35 29.30 0.57
N GLU A 148 -3.00 29.07 1.83
CA GLU A 148 -1.74 28.39 2.19
C GLU A 148 -1.75 26.93 1.74
N ALA A 149 -0.59 26.44 1.26
CA ALA A 149 -0.40 25.04 0.92
C ALA A 149 -0.62 24.14 2.14
N GLN A 150 -1.62 23.25 2.10
CA GLN A 150 -1.74 22.18 3.10
C GLN A 150 -0.81 21.03 2.73
N THR A 151 0.27 20.84 3.49
CA THR A 151 1.03 19.59 3.41
C THR A 151 0.21 18.46 4.05
N THR A 152 -0.48 17.66 3.26
CA THR A 152 -1.02 16.38 3.73
C THR A 152 0.16 15.43 3.95
N GLN A 153 0.66 15.34 5.18
CA GLN A 153 1.74 14.43 5.51
C GLN A 153 1.22 12.98 5.41
N THR A 154 1.49 12.32 4.29
CA THR A 154 1.20 10.89 4.11
C THR A 154 2.17 10.10 4.99
N GLY A 155 1.70 9.65 6.16
CA GLY A 155 2.44 8.72 7.00
C GLY A 155 1.62 7.48 7.30
N SER A 156 2.33 6.42 7.68
CA SER A 156 1.76 5.12 8.02
C SER A 156 2.01 4.81 9.49
N ALA A 157 1.11 4.02 10.08
CA ALA A 157 1.35 3.46 11.41
C ALA A 157 2.65 2.62 11.41
N PRO A 158 3.28 2.40 12.59
CA PRO A 158 4.52 1.63 12.68
C PRO A 158 4.36 0.21 12.12
N THR A 159 5.37 -0.31 11.43
CA THR A 159 5.45 -1.76 11.17
C THR A 159 6.15 -2.45 12.33
N LEU A 160 5.65 -3.62 12.73
CA LEU A 160 6.20 -4.35 13.89
C LEU A 160 6.21 -5.86 13.65
N THR A 161 7.36 -6.48 13.92
CA THR A 161 7.51 -7.93 14.10
C THR A 161 7.98 -8.23 15.53
N LEU A 162 7.61 -9.39 16.07
CA LEU A 162 8.05 -9.83 17.40
C LEU A 162 8.21 -11.35 17.40
N SER A 163 9.31 -11.84 17.96
CA SER A 163 9.67 -13.26 18.05
C SER A 163 10.40 -13.54 19.36
N ALA A 164 10.48 -14.81 19.75
CA ALA A 164 11.18 -15.28 20.95
C ALA A 164 12.02 -16.52 20.61
N SER A 165 13.12 -16.73 21.32
CA SER A 165 14.04 -17.83 21.06
C SER A 165 14.80 -18.24 22.34
N PRO A 166 14.52 -19.43 22.92
CA PRO A 166 13.51 -20.41 22.51
C PRO A 166 12.08 -19.99 22.88
N THR A 167 11.07 -20.52 22.18
CA THR A 167 9.63 -20.35 22.54
C THR A 167 9.10 -21.44 23.47
N LEU A 168 9.90 -22.45 23.78
CA LEU A 168 9.55 -23.55 24.67
C LEU A 168 10.74 -23.90 25.55
N LEU A 169 10.47 -24.09 26.84
CA LEU A 169 11.43 -24.42 27.87
C LEU A 169 10.96 -25.67 28.63
N THR A 170 11.90 -26.52 29.03
CA THR A 170 11.63 -27.72 29.85
C THR A 170 11.73 -27.45 31.35
N SER A 171 12.32 -26.32 31.72
CA SER A 171 12.44 -25.81 33.09
C SER A 171 12.54 -24.29 33.06
N PRO A 172 12.38 -23.58 34.20
CA PRO A 172 12.65 -22.15 34.28
C PRO A 172 14.01 -21.78 33.66
N GLY A 173 14.04 -20.78 32.79
CA GLY A 173 15.22 -20.47 31.97
C GLY A 173 15.12 -19.12 31.27
N ASN A 174 16.02 -18.86 30.32
CA ASN A 174 16.05 -17.60 29.59
C ASN A 174 15.53 -17.78 28.15
N SER A 175 14.86 -16.75 27.63
CA SER A 175 14.50 -16.62 26.21
C SER A 175 14.93 -15.26 25.69
N THR A 176 15.34 -15.19 24.42
CA THR A 176 15.68 -13.92 23.76
C THR A 176 14.49 -13.46 22.93
N LEU A 177 13.91 -12.32 23.28
CA LEU A 177 12.90 -11.63 22.45
C LEU A 177 13.61 -10.81 21.39
N SER A 178 13.12 -10.87 20.14
CA SER A 178 13.62 -10.06 19.03
C SER A 178 12.46 -9.36 18.30
N TRP A 179 12.56 -8.05 18.08
CA TRP A 179 11.54 -7.27 17.38
C TRP A 179 12.16 -6.29 16.37
N THR A 180 11.45 -6.05 15.26
CA THR A 180 11.86 -5.08 14.24
C THR A 180 10.81 -3.99 14.12
N VAL A 181 11.24 -2.73 14.19
CA VAL A 181 10.37 -1.54 14.07
C VAL A 181 10.61 -0.87 12.72
N GLY A 182 9.55 -0.35 12.10
CA GLY A 182 9.61 0.53 10.92
C GLY A 182 8.53 1.61 10.96
N ASN A 183 8.58 2.56 10.03
CA ASN A 183 7.73 3.76 9.96
C ASN A 183 7.78 4.63 11.23
N ASP A 184 8.97 4.79 11.82
CA ASP A 184 9.30 5.77 12.86
C ASP A 184 8.31 5.77 14.03
N ALA A 185 8.35 4.70 14.84
CA ALA A 185 7.56 4.66 16.07
C ALA A 185 8.05 5.72 17.06
N THR A 186 7.11 6.48 17.61
CA THR A 186 7.38 7.44 18.69
C THR A 186 7.62 6.70 20.01
N ILE A 187 6.88 5.62 20.27
CA ILE A 187 7.00 4.82 21.48
C ILE A 187 6.66 3.36 21.21
N CYS A 188 7.36 2.46 21.90
CA CYS A 188 7.04 1.03 21.94
C CYS A 188 6.90 0.59 23.41
N THR A 189 5.73 0.10 23.79
CA THR A 189 5.40 -0.28 25.17
C THR A 189 5.24 -1.79 25.28
N ALA A 190 6.06 -2.43 26.12
CA ALA A 190 5.93 -3.84 26.45
C ALA A 190 4.88 -4.09 27.54
N SER A 191 4.19 -5.22 27.46
CA SER A 191 3.22 -5.68 28.46
C SER A 191 3.20 -7.20 28.57
N ASN A 192 2.60 -7.70 29.66
CA ASN A 192 2.53 -9.10 30.10
C ASN A 192 3.86 -9.60 30.72
N GLY A 193 4.51 -10.62 30.14
CA GLY A 193 5.73 -11.26 30.70
C GLY A 193 6.99 -10.38 30.73
N TRP A 194 6.86 -9.13 30.32
CA TRP A 194 7.88 -8.09 30.25
C TRP A 194 7.19 -6.72 30.33
N SER A 195 7.94 -5.68 30.66
CA SER A 195 7.40 -4.34 30.92
C SER A 195 8.34 -3.24 30.44
N ASN A 196 7.90 -1.99 30.64
CA ASN A 196 8.60 -0.74 30.30
C ASN A 196 8.65 -0.42 28.80
N ASN A 197 9.10 0.79 28.51
CA ASN A 197 9.35 1.25 27.15
C ASN A 197 10.53 0.49 26.55
N LYS A 198 10.39 0.11 25.29
CA LYS A 198 11.40 -0.56 24.49
C LYS A 198 11.89 0.36 23.38
N ALA A 199 13.02 -0.01 22.78
CA ALA A 199 13.58 0.73 21.65
C ALA A 199 12.53 0.87 20.54
N SER A 200 12.28 2.11 20.14
CA SER A 200 11.29 2.51 19.12
C SER A 200 11.93 2.99 17.82
N SER A 201 13.27 3.09 17.77
CA SER A 201 13.99 3.40 16.54
C SER A 201 13.80 2.28 15.52
N ASN A 202 13.79 2.64 14.22
CA ASN A 202 13.69 1.65 13.16
C ASN A 202 14.86 0.67 13.23
N GLY A 203 14.60 -0.58 12.85
CA GLY A 203 15.60 -1.66 12.86
C GLY A 203 15.32 -2.76 13.87
N LEU A 204 16.26 -3.70 13.97
CA LEU A 204 16.20 -4.89 14.81
C LEU A 204 16.67 -4.58 16.23
N HIS A 205 15.94 -5.10 17.21
CA HIS A 205 16.24 -5.00 18.63
C HIS A 205 16.05 -6.35 19.32
N THR A 206 16.77 -6.55 20.43
CA THR A 206 16.72 -7.81 21.19
C THR A 206 16.76 -7.57 22.70
N GLU A 207 16.11 -8.44 23.47
CA GLU A 207 16.15 -8.44 24.94
C GLU A 207 16.07 -9.87 25.49
N VAL A 208 16.94 -10.20 26.45
CA VAL A 208 16.87 -11.48 27.16
C VAL A 208 15.91 -11.37 28.33
N VAL A 209 14.95 -12.29 28.42
CA VAL A 209 13.97 -12.39 29.48
C VAL A 209 14.15 -13.69 30.26
N SER A 210 14.01 -13.62 31.58
CA SER A 210 13.95 -14.82 32.43
C SER A 210 12.49 -15.28 32.54
N VAL A 211 12.27 -16.57 32.31
CA VAL A 211 10.95 -17.20 32.22
C VAL A 211 10.84 -18.23 33.33
N ALA A 212 10.03 -17.95 34.34
CA ALA A 212 9.78 -18.86 35.46
C ALA A 212 8.49 -19.68 35.29
N ALA A 213 7.54 -19.18 34.50
CA ALA A 213 6.31 -19.86 34.10
C ALA A 213 5.95 -19.47 32.66
N THR A 214 5.09 -20.26 32.00
CA THR A 214 4.55 -19.94 30.67
C THR A 214 4.09 -18.49 30.62
N SER A 215 4.70 -17.70 29.74
CA SER A 215 4.56 -16.24 29.69
C SER A 215 4.31 -15.79 28.27
N THR A 216 3.38 -14.85 28.11
CA THR A 216 3.14 -14.16 26.83
C THR A 216 3.79 -12.79 26.88
N TYR A 217 4.45 -12.38 25.81
CA TYR A 217 5.15 -11.12 25.65
C TYR A 217 4.48 -10.31 24.55
N LYS A 218 3.91 -9.16 24.90
CA LYS A 218 3.22 -8.27 23.96
C LYS A 218 3.95 -6.94 23.81
N LEU A 219 4.12 -6.47 22.57
CA LEU A 219 4.69 -5.16 22.23
C LEU A 219 3.68 -4.34 21.42
N SER A 220 3.48 -3.09 21.81
CA SER A 220 2.67 -2.12 21.07
C SER A 220 3.51 -0.90 20.71
N CYS A 221 3.66 -0.60 19.42
CA CYS A 221 4.39 0.56 18.93
C CYS A 221 3.44 1.56 18.27
N SER A 222 3.58 2.85 18.59
CA SER A 222 2.71 3.91 18.06
C SER A 222 3.48 5.11 17.53
N ASN A 223 2.88 5.78 16.55
CA ASN A 223 3.25 7.11 16.07
C ASN A 223 1.96 7.93 15.85
N GLN A 224 2.08 9.15 15.34
CA GLN A 224 0.93 10.02 15.06
C GLN A 224 -0.08 9.45 14.05
N TYR A 225 0.28 8.42 13.29
CA TYR A 225 -0.54 7.79 12.26
C TYR A 225 -1.22 6.50 12.71
N GLY A 226 -0.90 5.99 13.91
CA GLY A 226 -1.58 4.82 14.47
C GLY A 226 -0.70 3.96 15.37
N THR A 227 -1.20 2.76 15.67
CA THR A 227 -0.54 1.80 16.58
C THR A 227 -0.58 0.40 16.00
N THR A 228 0.55 -0.30 16.07
CA THR A 228 0.66 -1.72 15.70
C THR A 228 1.07 -2.53 16.91
N THR A 229 0.46 -3.71 17.08
CA THR A 229 0.68 -4.59 18.23
C THR A 229 1.00 -6.01 17.78
N LYS A 230 1.99 -6.64 18.44
CA LYS A 230 2.37 -8.04 18.26
C LYS A 230 2.55 -8.73 19.60
N GLN A 231 2.42 -10.06 19.60
CA GLN A 231 2.67 -10.88 20.79
C GLN A 231 3.34 -12.20 20.40
N VAL A 232 4.13 -12.74 21.33
CA VAL A 232 4.75 -14.06 21.25
C VAL A 232 4.66 -14.74 22.62
N SER A 233 4.52 -16.06 22.68
CA SER A 233 4.47 -16.80 23.93
C SER A 233 5.70 -17.69 24.09
N VAL A 234 6.24 -17.74 25.30
CA VAL A 234 7.24 -18.71 25.73
C VAL A 234 6.57 -19.65 26.73
N THR A 235 6.49 -20.93 26.39
CA THR A 235 5.85 -21.94 27.23
C THR A 235 6.89 -22.69 28.07
N ILE A 236 6.53 -23.06 29.29
CA ILE A 236 7.28 -24.02 30.10
C ILE A 236 6.46 -25.29 30.19
N ASN A 237 7.01 -26.40 29.69
CA ASN A 237 6.46 -27.73 29.94
C ASN A 237 7.24 -28.38 31.09
N SER A 238 6.64 -28.39 32.28
CA SER A 238 7.25 -28.92 33.50
C SER A 238 7.01 -30.41 33.71
N ASN A 239 6.79 -31.19 32.65
CA ASN A 239 6.65 -32.65 32.79
C ASN A 239 7.95 -33.22 33.41
N PRO A 240 7.90 -33.75 34.65
CA PRO A 240 9.10 -34.16 35.38
C PRO A 240 9.83 -35.32 34.71
N SER A 241 9.16 -36.12 33.86
CA SER A 241 9.83 -37.14 33.04
C SER A 241 10.77 -36.54 32.00
N CYS A 242 10.56 -35.28 31.61
CA CYS A 242 11.38 -34.59 30.62
C CYS A 242 12.73 -34.09 31.16
N ALA A 243 12.96 -34.17 32.47
CA ALA A 243 14.22 -33.74 33.08
C ALA A 243 15.41 -34.65 32.74
N SER A 244 15.16 -35.87 32.26
CA SER A 244 16.21 -36.86 31.89
C SER A 244 16.39 -37.01 30.37
N VAL A 245 15.73 -36.16 29.57
CA VAL A 245 15.78 -36.24 28.11
C VAL A 245 17.15 -35.77 27.61
N VAL A 246 17.72 -36.55 26.68
CA VAL A 246 18.93 -36.17 25.96
C VAL A 246 18.50 -35.53 24.64
N THR A 247 18.71 -34.22 24.52
CA THR A 247 18.51 -33.50 23.25
C THR A 247 19.72 -33.68 22.34
N PRO A 248 19.54 -33.70 21.00
CA PRO A 248 20.64 -33.75 20.05
C PRO A 248 21.60 -32.55 20.23
N PRO A 249 22.93 -32.75 20.08
CA PRO A 249 23.89 -31.67 20.15
C PRO A 249 23.86 -30.85 18.85
N LEU A 250 23.20 -29.69 18.90
CA LEU A 250 23.42 -28.63 17.90
C LEU A 250 23.66 -27.30 18.62
N ALA A 251 24.56 -26.49 18.07
CA ALA A 251 25.32 -25.44 18.76
C ALA A 251 24.51 -24.29 19.39
N THR A 252 23.18 -24.31 19.29
CA THR A 252 22.33 -23.25 19.83
C THR A 252 20.99 -23.69 20.44
N GLN A 253 20.62 -24.99 20.49
CA GLN A 253 19.38 -25.51 21.12
C GLN A 253 18.12 -24.62 20.99
N VAL A 254 17.95 -23.92 19.86
CA VAL A 254 16.79 -23.06 19.65
C VAL A 254 15.67 -23.91 19.07
N ALA A 255 14.55 -24.02 19.78
CA ALA A 255 13.35 -24.64 19.26
C ALA A 255 12.47 -23.63 18.51
N LYS A 256 12.22 -23.88 17.22
CA LYS A 256 11.06 -23.31 16.54
C LYS A 256 9.84 -24.11 16.98
N THR A 257 8.93 -23.48 17.70
CA THR A 257 7.73 -24.16 18.23
C THR A 257 6.46 -23.64 17.56
N MET A 258 5.56 -24.55 17.20
CA MET A 258 4.18 -24.23 16.80
C MET A 258 3.26 -25.40 17.16
N THR A 259 1.93 -25.22 17.10
CA THR A 259 1.02 -26.36 17.29
C THR A 259 1.00 -27.23 16.03
N TYR A 260 0.71 -28.52 16.17
CA TYR A 260 0.49 -29.40 15.02
C TYR A 260 -0.62 -28.85 14.11
N THR A 261 -1.70 -28.34 14.69
CA THR A 261 -2.79 -27.72 13.92
C THR A 261 -2.30 -26.54 13.07
N ALA A 262 -1.47 -25.65 13.62
CA ALA A 262 -0.95 -24.51 12.87
C ALA A 262 -0.01 -24.93 11.73
N ALA A 263 0.71 -26.05 11.92
CA ALA A 263 1.52 -26.68 10.89
C ALA A 263 0.70 -27.39 9.80
N ASN A 264 -0.51 -27.85 10.14
CA ASN A 264 -1.34 -28.73 9.31
C ASN A 264 -2.66 -28.05 8.88
N ASP A 265 -2.59 -26.82 8.34
CA ASP A 265 -3.74 -26.06 7.83
C ASP A 265 -4.93 -25.94 8.81
N ASN A 266 -4.61 -25.76 10.09
CA ASN A 266 -5.56 -25.72 11.22
C ASN A 266 -6.35 -27.02 11.44
N GLN A 267 -5.91 -28.15 10.88
CA GLN A 267 -6.51 -29.45 11.10
C GLN A 267 -5.77 -30.23 12.19
N PRO A 268 -6.47 -30.75 13.22
CA PRO A 268 -5.84 -31.63 14.20
C PRO A 268 -5.46 -32.97 13.57
N PHE A 269 -4.53 -33.68 14.22
CA PHE A 269 -4.10 -34.99 13.76
C PHE A 269 -5.29 -35.95 13.67
N GLY A 270 -5.46 -36.57 12.50
CA GLY A 270 -6.56 -37.49 12.22
C GLY A 270 -7.84 -36.90 11.67
N ALA A 271 -7.96 -35.58 11.57
CA ALA A 271 -9.18 -34.93 11.07
C ALA A 271 -9.26 -34.85 9.54
N SER A 272 -8.12 -34.80 8.85
CA SER A 272 -8.07 -34.65 7.38
C SER A 272 -6.86 -35.38 6.80
N THR A 273 -7.02 -35.92 5.59
CA THR A 273 -5.92 -36.51 4.80
C THR A 273 -5.56 -35.66 3.58
N ASN A 274 -6.13 -34.46 3.48
CA ASN A 274 -5.98 -33.55 2.33
C ASN A 274 -5.18 -32.28 2.69
N THR A 275 -4.45 -32.31 3.80
CA THR A 275 -3.61 -31.20 4.25
C THR A 275 -2.14 -31.55 4.08
N ASN A 276 -1.33 -30.55 3.77
CA ASN A 276 0.11 -30.71 3.68
C ASN A 276 0.79 -29.70 4.61
N ALA A 277 1.74 -30.17 5.41
CA ALA A 277 2.56 -29.32 6.25
C ALA A 277 3.85 -28.95 5.51
N ARG A 278 4.10 -27.65 5.38
CA ARG A 278 5.33 -27.11 4.76
C ARG A 278 5.99 -26.11 5.70
N ILE A 279 7.13 -26.47 6.27
CA ILE A 279 7.74 -25.70 7.35
C ILE A 279 9.24 -25.55 7.10
N THR A 280 9.69 -24.30 6.97
CA THR A 280 11.12 -23.94 6.87
C THR A 280 11.67 -23.54 8.24
N TYR A 281 12.80 -24.07 8.65
CA TYR A 281 13.50 -23.67 9.88
C TYR A 281 15.02 -23.73 9.71
N SER A 282 15.76 -23.03 10.58
CA SER A 282 17.22 -22.95 10.48
C SER A 282 17.87 -24.31 10.76
N ILE A 283 19.01 -24.57 10.14
CA ILE A 283 19.80 -25.78 10.42
C ILE A 283 20.19 -25.87 11.89
N ASP A 284 20.39 -24.74 12.57
CA ASP A 284 20.77 -24.64 13.98
C ASP A 284 19.58 -24.80 14.95
N GLN A 285 18.38 -25.07 14.42
CA GLN A 285 17.14 -25.19 15.18
C GLN A 285 16.57 -26.61 15.14
N MET A 286 15.84 -26.96 16.19
CA MET A 286 14.86 -28.05 16.12
C MET A 286 13.45 -27.46 15.89
N LEU A 287 12.60 -28.21 15.21
CA LEU A 287 11.18 -27.88 15.10
C LEU A 287 10.38 -28.76 16.06
N ILE A 288 9.52 -28.14 16.85
CA ILE A 288 8.67 -28.80 17.82
C ILE A 288 7.22 -28.48 17.51
N LEU A 289 6.46 -29.51 17.12
CA LEU A 289 5.02 -29.42 16.95
C LEU A 289 4.33 -29.90 18.23
N SER A 290 3.72 -28.96 18.96
CA SER A 290 3.00 -29.24 20.19
C SER A 290 1.55 -29.63 19.93
N ASN A 291 0.88 -30.14 20.97
CA ASN A 291 -0.53 -30.57 20.91
C ASN A 291 -0.79 -31.66 19.84
N PHE A 292 0.17 -32.56 19.65
CA PHE A 292 -0.01 -33.73 18.78
C PHE A 292 -0.78 -34.81 19.55
N SER A 293 -2.06 -35.00 19.21
CA SER A 293 -2.92 -35.98 19.87
C SER A 293 -4.10 -36.38 18.99
N THR A 294 -4.73 -37.50 19.31
CA THR A 294 -5.99 -37.96 18.72
C THR A 294 -6.84 -38.62 19.79
N SER A 295 -8.16 -38.50 19.70
CA SER A 295 -9.11 -39.21 20.57
C SER A 295 -9.58 -40.54 19.96
N GLN A 296 -9.18 -40.84 18.73
CA GLN A 296 -9.65 -41.99 17.97
C GLN A 296 -8.98 -43.29 18.46
N GLN A 297 -9.77 -44.35 18.62
CA GLN A 297 -9.34 -45.68 19.04
C GLN A 297 -9.12 -46.57 17.80
N ASN A 298 -8.17 -47.53 17.87
CA ASN A 298 -7.81 -48.42 16.75
C ASN A 298 -7.58 -47.65 15.45
N PHE A 299 -6.90 -46.52 15.58
CA PHE A 299 -6.77 -45.51 14.54
C PHE A 299 -5.41 -45.65 13.86
N TYR A 300 -5.40 -45.67 12.53
CA TYR A 300 -4.21 -45.87 11.71
C TYR A 300 -3.96 -44.67 10.80
N ARG A 301 -2.74 -44.14 10.83
CA ARG A 301 -2.29 -43.05 9.99
C ARG A 301 -0.86 -43.22 9.53
N ARG A 302 -0.57 -42.55 8.42
CA ARG A 302 0.77 -42.36 7.93
C ARG A 302 1.07 -40.88 7.78
N ILE A 303 2.21 -40.44 8.28
CA ILE A 303 2.84 -39.19 7.85
C ILE A 303 3.84 -39.53 6.75
N GLN A 304 3.62 -38.99 5.56
CA GLN A 304 4.44 -39.26 4.39
C GLN A 304 5.27 -38.03 4.06
N PHE A 305 6.59 -38.21 3.93
CA PHE A 305 7.52 -37.15 3.59
C PHE A 305 7.73 -37.10 2.07
N TYR A 306 7.86 -35.89 1.52
CA TYR A 306 8.08 -35.66 0.09
C TYR A 306 9.25 -34.70 -0.12
N PRO A 307 9.96 -34.82 -1.25
CA PRO A 307 10.88 -33.78 -1.68
C PRO A 307 10.16 -32.44 -1.80
N THR A 308 10.86 -31.36 -1.46
CA THR A 308 10.32 -30.01 -1.62
C THR A 308 10.16 -29.68 -3.11
N PRO A 309 9.12 -28.88 -3.49
CA PRO A 309 8.92 -28.50 -4.89
C PRO A 309 10.07 -27.67 -5.48
N SER A 310 10.81 -26.95 -4.65
CA SER A 310 12.02 -26.22 -5.00
C SER A 310 13.25 -26.95 -4.46
N SER A 311 14.35 -26.92 -5.22
CA SER A 311 15.65 -27.40 -4.75
C SER A 311 16.29 -26.46 -3.72
N ALA A 312 16.01 -25.16 -3.80
CA ALA A 312 16.35 -24.21 -2.74
C ALA A 312 15.59 -24.63 -1.47
N ASP A 313 16.30 -24.87 -0.37
CA ASP A 313 15.81 -25.30 0.94
C ASP A 313 15.40 -26.78 1.06
N ALA A 314 15.79 -27.64 0.12
CA ALA A 314 15.50 -29.07 0.22
C ALA A 314 16.26 -29.72 1.38
N VAL A 315 15.61 -30.59 2.15
CA VAL A 315 16.29 -31.39 3.18
C VAL A 315 16.80 -32.70 2.57
N TRP A 316 18.01 -33.09 2.95
CA TRP A 316 18.55 -34.39 2.60
C TRP A 316 17.98 -35.51 3.49
N VAL A 317 18.14 -35.40 4.81
CA VAL A 317 17.55 -36.31 5.80
C VAL A 317 17.22 -35.55 7.09
N ASN A 318 16.19 -36.00 7.80
CA ASN A 318 15.84 -35.51 9.13
C ASN A 318 15.63 -36.67 10.08
N THR A 319 15.85 -36.43 11.37
CA THR A 319 15.31 -37.30 12.41
C THR A 319 14.00 -36.71 12.91
N VAL A 320 12.99 -37.57 13.03
CA VAL A 320 11.66 -37.24 13.54
C VAL A 320 11.39 -38.09 14.76
N SER A 321 10.83 -37.50 15.81
CA SER A 321 10.40 -38.25 16.99
C SER A 321 8.98 -37.90 17.43
N ILE A 322 8.28 -38.89 17.97
CA ILE A 322 7.08 -38.68 18.79
C ILE A 322 7.48 -38.96 20.23
N SER A 323 7.20 -38.01 21.10
CA SER A 323 7.57 -38.11 22.51
C SER A 323 6.63 -37.31 23.40
N GLU A 324 6.62 -37.63 24.69
CA GLU A 324 5.92 -36.82 25.70
C GLU A 324 6.68 -35.54 26.07
N CYS A 325 7.92 -35.43 25.57
CA CYS A 325 8.87 -34.40 25.93
C CYS A 325 9.41 -33.66 24.71
N PRO A 326 9.34 -32.32 24.70
CA PRO A 326 9.79 -31.55 23.56
C PRO A 326 11.28 -31.73 23.32
N GLY A 327 11.66 -31.97 22.06
CA GLY A 327 13.05 -32.20 21.66
C GLY A 327 13.62 -33.55 22.10
N ASP A 328 12.80 -34.48 22.58
CA ASP A 328 13.26 -35.83 22.93
C ASP A 328 13.42 -36.69 21.68
N PHE A 329 14.66 -36.98 21.31
CA PHE A 329 15.02 -37.91 20.23
C PHE A 329 15.72 -39.16 20.75
N ASN A 330 15.68 -39.42 22.06
CA ASN A 330 16.30 -40.59 22.64
C ASN A 330 15.41 -41.83 22.38
N GLN A 331 15.96 -42.85 21.73
CA GLN A 331 15.24 -44.07 21.36
C GLN A 331 14.71 -44.88 22.56
N GLN A 332 15.18 -44.61 23.79
CA GLN A 332 14.70 -45.26 25.00
C GLN A 332 13.57 -44.49 25.70
N THR A 333 13.43 -43.19 25.48
CA THR A 333 12.43 -42.34 26.18
C THR A 333 11.37 -41.78 25.26
N ALA A 334 11.70 -41.54 23.99
CA ALA A 334 10.72 -41.18 22.97
C ALA A 334 9.84 -42.40 22.65
N THR A 335 8.56 -42.13 22.33
CA THR A 335 7.65 -43.16 21.83
C THR A 335 8.22 -43.78 20.56
N CYS A 336 8.74 -42.95 19.66
CA CYS A 336 9.32 -43.36 18.39
C CYS A 336 10.37 -42.37 17.91
N VAL A 337 11.39 -42.88 17.21
CA VAL A 337 12.40 -42.09 16.51
C VAL A 337 12.60 -42.70 15.13
N ILE A 338 12.42 -41.91 14.07
CA ILE A 338 12.49 -42.36 12.68
C ILE A 338 13.39 -41.42 11.88
N LEU A 339 14.16 -42.00 10.95
CA LEU A 339 14.86 -41.24 9.93
C LEU A 339 13.90 -40.95 8.76
N ALA A 340 13.59 -39.68 8.54
CA ALA A 340 12.82 -39.20 7.42
C ALA A 340 13.76 -38.77 6.28
N ASP A 341 13.78 -39.57 5.22
CA ASP A 341 14.38 -39.27 3.93
C ASP A 341 13.27 -38.88 2.93
N PRO A 342 13.15 -37.59 2.57
CA PRO A 342 12.20 -37.14 1.56
C PRO A 342 12.47 -37.72 0.16
N GLY A 343 13.74 -37.94 -0.21
CA GLY A 343 14.13 -38.47 -1.52
C GLY A 343 13.64 -39.90 -1.75
N SER A 344 13.54 -40.68 -0.68
CA SER A 344 13.02 -42.06 -0.71
C SER A 344 11.53 -42.17 -0.42
N PHE A 345 10.81 -41.04 -0.28
CA PHE A 345 9.41 -41.03 0.17
C PHE A 345 9.24 -41.84 1.47
N SER A 346 10.08 -41.58 2.46
CA SER A 346 9.97 -42.22 3.77
C SER A 346 8.60 -41.94 4.43
N GLN A 347 8.14 -42.92 5.20
CA GLN A 347 6.85 -42.87 5.87
C GLN A 347 6.99 -43.14 7.36
N PHE A 348 6.18 -42.45 8.14
CA PHE A 348 6.02 -42.66 9.57
C PHE A 348 4.62 -43.20 9.83
N LEU A 349 4.55 -44.47 10.21
CA LEU A 349 3.30 -45.15 10.53
C LEU A 349 2.96 -44.91 12.00
N ILE A 350 1.73 -44.51 12.29
CA ILE A 350 1.26 -44.14 13.62
C ILE A 350 -0.06 -44.86 13.86
N SER A 351 -0.20 -45.49 15.03
CA SER A 351 -1.43 -46.16 15.41
C SER A 351 -1.80 -45.91 16.87
N THR A 352 -3.09 -45.97 17.19
CA THR A 352 -3.59 -46.10 18.57
C THR A 352 -3.98 -47.53 18.94
N ASP A 353 -3.86 -48.48 18.00
CA ASP A 353 -4.06 -49.89 18.25
C ASP A 353 -2.80 -50.49 18.91
N PRO A 354 -2.86 -50.94 20.18
CA PRO A 354 -1.71 -51.54 20.86
C PRO A 354 -1.26 -52.87 20.22
N GLY A 355 -2.08 -53.49 19.39
CA GLY A 355 -1.77 -54.71 18.63
C GLY A 355 -1.22 -54.45 17.22
N ALA A 356 -1.05 -53.19 16.81
CA ALA A 356 -0.47 -52.88 15.51
C ALA A 356 0.97 -53.40 15.40
N GLY A 357 1.40 -53.74 14.18
CA GLY A 357 2.72 -54.34 13.95
C GLY A 357 3.89 -53.46 14.40
N SER A 358 5.07 -54.05 14.57
CA SER A 358 6.28 -53.38 15.09
C SER A 358 6.76 -52.15 14.31
N ASN A 359 6.24 -51.95 13.11
CA ASN A 359 6.58 -50.80 12.25
C ASN A 359 5.73 -49.55 12.58
N TYR A 360 4.70 -49.69 13.42
CA TYR A 360 3.85 -48.59 13.86
C TYR A 360 4.37 -47.95 15.13
N CYS A 361 4.28 -46.63 15.15
CA CYS A 361 4.39 -45.86 16.35
C CYS A 361 3.10 -45.89 17.15
N ILE A 362 3.13 -46.55 18.30
CA ILE A 362 1.94 -46.69 19.14
C ILE A 362 1.81 -45.48 20.06
N ILE A 363 0.75 -44.69 19.88
CA ILE A 363 0.41 -43.55 20.75
C ILE A 363 -0.89 -43.83 21.50
N GLU A 364 -1.03 -43.27 22.69
CA GLU A 364 -2.25 -43.43 23.48
C GLU A 364 -3.32 -42.41 23.06
N PRO A 365 -4.59 -42.84 22.90
CA PRO A 365 -5.71 -41.92 22.70
C PRO A 365 -5.84 -40.91 23.84
N ASN A 366 -6.16 -39.66 23.49
CA ASN A 366 -6.32 -38.51 24.40
C ASN A 366 -5.04 -38.10 25.17
N LYS A 367 -3.90 -38.73 24.88
CA LYS A 367 -2.60 -38.30 25.40
C LYS A 367 -1.96 -37.32 24.43
N THR A 368 -1.31 -36.30 24.98
CA THR A 368 -0.66 -35.24 24.20
C THR A 368 0.82 -35.54 24.07
N TYR A 369 1.29 -35.53 22.84
CA TYR A 369 2.68 -35.71 22.47
C TYR A 369 3.22 -34.45 21.75
N TYR A 370 4.53 -34.48 21.53
CA TYR A 370 5.26 -33.60 20.64
C TYR A 370 5.72 -34.39 19.43
N LEU A 371 5.60 -33.77 18.26
CA LEU A 371 6.26 -34.26 17.04
C LEU A 371 7.47 -33.36 16.79
N ASN A 372 8.66 -33.91 17.00
CA ASN A 372 9.92 -33.18 16.96
C ASN A 372 10.67 -33.49 15.66
N PHE A 373 11.33 -32.49 15.10
CA PHE A 373 12.15 -32.62 13.90
C PHE A 373 13.50 -31.96 14.13
N ILE A 374 14.55 -32.56 13.59
CA ILE A 374 15.88 -31.99 13.53
C ILE A 374 16.51 -32.28 12.18
N HIS A 375 17.20 -31.29 11.61
CA HIS A 375 17.97 -31.40 10.37
C HIS A 375 19.27 -32.17 10.58
N ASP A 376 19.22 -33.31 11.26
CA ASP A 376 20.37 -34.17 11.55
C ASP A 376 19.92 -35.64 11.54
N GLN A 377 20.84 -36.53 11.20
CA GLN A 377 20.61 -37.96 11.13
C GLN A 377 21.03 -38.62 12.44
N PHE A 378 20.13 -39.39 13.05
CA PHE A 378 20.49 -40.25 14.17
C PHE A 378 21.43 -41.41 13.71
N PRO A 379 22.50 -41.74 14.46
CA PRO A 379 22.99 -41.06 15.66
C PRO A 379 23.64 -39.70 15.33
N PHE A 380 23.28 -38.67 16.10
CA PHE A 380 23.60 -37.26 15.82
C PHE A 380 25.10 -36.98 15.82
N ASP A 381 25.58 -36.25 14.81
CA ASP A 381 26.92 -35.68 14.74
C ASP A 381 26.81 -34.16 14.81
N SER A 382 27.56 -33.57 15.74
CA SER A 382 27.66 -32.12 15.95
C SER A 382 28.02 -31.28 14.72
N ASN A 383 28.41 -31.89 13.60
CA ASN A 383 28.82 -31.20 12.36
C ASN A 383 27.87 -31.39 11.17
N GLU A 384 26.73 -32.06 11.32
CA GLU A 384 25.93 -32.53 10.17
C GLU A 384 24.50 -31.94 10.12
N GLY A 385 24.40 -30.61 9.97
CA GLY A 385 23.18 -29.99 9.48
C GLY A 385 22.90 -30.44 8.03
N ARG A 386 21.88 -31.29 7.82
CA ARG A 386 21.65 -32.02 6.56
C ARG A 386 20.65 -31.36 5.61
N CYS A 387 20.86 -30.08 5.31
CA CYS A 387 20.33 -29.50 4.09
C CYS A 387 20.88 -30.24 2.86
N LEU A 388 20.11 -30.31 1.76
CA LEU A 388 20.59 -30.90 0.50
C LEU A 388 21.80 -30.14 -0.05
N PHE A 389 21.81 -28.82 0.12
CA PHE A 389 22.95 -27.97 -0.19
C PHE A 389 23.60 -27.48 1.10
N THR A 390 24.90 -27.74 1.25
CA THR A 390 25.68 -27.40 2.45
C THR A 390 25.82 -25.89 2.70
N THR A 391 25.42 -25.07 1.74
CA THR A 391 25.40 -23.60 1.85
C THR A 391 24.13 -23.06 2.51
N ASP A 392 23.07 -23.87 2.55
CA ASP A 392 21.76 -23.42 3.03
C ASP A 392 21.77 -23.34 4.56
N GLN A 393 21.36 -22.19 5.10
CA GLN A 393 21.26 -21.94 6.54
C GLN A 393 19.90 -22.33 7.12
N SER A 394 18.97 -22.74 6.26
CA SER A 394 17.64 -23.20 6.63
C SER A 394 17.13 -24.15 5.56
N CYS A 395 16.42 -25.19 5.99
CA CYS A 395 15.76 -26.10 5.07
C CYS A 395 14.31 -26.36 5.47
N GLN A 396 13.60 -27.03 4.58
CA GLN A 396 12.17 -27.18 4.65
C GLN A 396 11.76 -28.64 4.74
N ILE A 397 10.93 -28.95 5.73
CA ILE A 397 10.20 -30.20 5.77
C ILE A 397 8.88 -30.05 5.02
N PHE A 398 8.53 -31.08 4.26
CA PHE A 398 7.27 -31.19 3.55
C PHE A 398 6.69 -32.58 3.77
N PHE A 399 5.53 -32.64 4.42
CA PHE A 399 4.84 -33.90 4.71
C PHE A 399 3.33 -33.77 4.58
N ASN A 400 2.65 -34.89 4.38
CA ASN A 400 1.19 -34.96 4.44
C ASN A 400 0.73 -36.09 5.36
N GLU A 401 -0.46 -35.91 5.91
CA GLU A 401 -1.14 -36.96 6.66
C GLU A 401 -2.01 -37.77 5.69
N VAL A 402 -1.88 -39.10 5.72
CA VAL A 402 -2.60 -40.02 4.85
C VAL A 402 -3.29 -41.08 5.71
N SER A 403 -4.48 -41.50 5.29
CA SER A 403 -5.14 -42.67 5.88
C SER A 403 -4.30 -43.92 5.64
N ASP A 404 -4.14 -44.73 6.67
CA ASP A 404 -3.57 -46.06 6.54
C ASP A 404 -4.64 -47.10 6.90
N ASN A 405 -4.66 -48.23 6.19
CA ASN A 405 -5.69 -49.27 6.35
C ASN A 405 -5.28 -50.36 7.35
N GLY A 406 -4.12 -50.23 8.01
CA GLY A 406 -3.67 -51.14 9.06
C GLY A 406 -3.26 -52.53 8.56
N ASN A 407 -3.06 -52.71 7.25
CA ASN A 407 -2.68 -53.96 6.59
C ASN A 407 -1.38 -53.84 5.80
#